data_AF-A0A1I5ISQ5-F1
#
_entry.id   AF-A0A1I5ISQ5-F1
#
_cell.length_a   1.000
_cell.length_b   1.000
_cell.length_c   1.000
_cell.angle_alpha   90.00
_cell.angle_beta   90.00
_cell.angle_gamma   90.00
#
_symmetry.space_group_name_H-M   'P 1'
#
loop_
_entity.id
_entity.type
_entity.pdbx_description
1 polymer ?
#
loop_
_entity_poly.entity_id
_entity_poly.type
_entity_poly.pdbx_seq_one_letter_code
_entity_poly.pdbx_strand_id
1 'polypeptide(L)'
;MLNPCIKPSADSVQIWLDVTSLEPVAEYAMDVWLVHTEGQQDQRDAAHHCQTSFTEAGQTYRCETTVTPPVPGHHYAAAAGGDPGTGSTVPAPGSGYVGSQSGDVLWPPLTSN
;
A
#
# COMPACT_ATOMS: atom_id res chain seq x y z
N MET A 1 -10.58 -3.83 -7.60
CA MET A 1 -10.51 -2.53 -6.88
C MET A 1 -9.44 -2.64 -5.83
N LEU A 2 -8.55 -1.66 -5.75
CA LEU A 2 -7.52 -1.55 -4.73
C LEU A 2 -7.99 -0.59 -3.63
N ASN A 3 -7.65 -0.89 -2.37
CA ASN A 3 -7.93 -0.03 -1.23
C ASN A 3 -6.77 -0.12 -0.22
N PRO A 4 -5.66 0.61 -0.46
CA PRO A 4 -4.56 0.67 0.47
C PRO A 4 -4.92 1.50 1.70
N CYS A 5 -4.40 1.08 2.83
CA CYS A 5 -4.67 1.63 4.15
C CYS A 5 -3.38 1.67 4.96
N ILE A 6 -3.33 2.59 5.91
CA ILE A 6 -2.17 2.84 6.75
C ILE A 6 -2.63 3.14 8.18
N LYS A 7 -1.89 2.65 9.16
CA LYS A 7 -2.14 2.91 10.57
C LYS A 7 -0.82 3.02 11.34
N PRO A 8 -0.53 4.15 11.99
CA PRO A 8 0.65 4.29 12.81
C PRO A 8 0.47 3.54 14.15
N SER A 9 1.56 2.96 14.62
CA SER A 9 1.73 2.37 15.95
C SER A 9 2.90 3.07 16.65
N ALA A 10 3.20 2.70 17.90
CA ALA A 10 4.20 3.40 18.72
C ALA A 10 5.61 3.42 18.08
N ASP A 11 6.01 2.32 17.44
CA ASP A 11 7.36 2.08 16.90
C ASP A 11 7.36 1.73 15.40
N SER A 12 6.19 1.66 14.79
CA SER A 12 6.00 1.08 13.47
C SER A 12 4.74 1.62 12.81
N VAL A 13 4.56 1.29 11.53
CA VAL A 13 3.38 1.60 10.73
C VAL A 13 2.91 0.30 10.12
N GLN A 14 1.64 -0.03 10.37
CA GLN A 14 0.95 -1.11 9.68
C GLN A 14 0.40 -0.56 8.37
N ILE A 15 0.69 -1.26 7.27
CA ILE A 15 0.14 -0.97 5.94
C ILE A 15 -0.55 -2.21 5.43
N TRP A 16 -1.73 -2.04 4.83
CA TRP A 16 -2.42 -3.14 4.19
C TRP A 16 -3.15 -2.68 2.95
N LEU A 17 -3.44 -3.62 2.07
CA LEU A 17 -4.17 -3.44 0.84
C LEU A 17 -5.30 -4.46 0.80
N ASP A 18 -6.53 -3.98 0.75
CA ASP A 18 -7.68 -4.81 0.39
C ASP A 18 -7.86 -4.76 -1.13
N VAL A 19 -7.86 -5.94 -1.77
CA VAL A 19 -8.10 -6.11 -3.20
C VAL A 19 -9.39 -6.88 -3.39
N THR A 20 -10.38 -6.25 -4.01
CA THR A 20 -11.63 -6.92 -4.41
C THR A 20 -11.61 -7.18 -5.92
N SER A 21 -11.73 -8.44 -6.31
CA SER A 21 -11.80 -8.83 -7.73
C SER A 21 -13.12 -8.39 -8.36
N LEU A 22 -13.08 -8.01 -9.64
CA LEU A 22 -14.29 -7.76 -10.42
C LEU A 22 -14.68 -8.98 -11.27
N GLU A 23 -13.76 -9.92 -11.43
CA GLU A 23 -13.88 -11.15 -12.20
C GLU A 23 -12.87 -12.19 -11.66
N PRO A 24 -13.01 -13.48 -12.02
CA PRO A 24 -11.98 -14.47 -11.70
C PRO A 24 -10.62 -14.10 -12.33
N VAL A 25 -9.54 -14.25 -11.57
CA VAL A 25 -8.15 -14.00 -12.00
C VAL A 25 -7.28 -15.13 -11.47
N ALA A 26 -6.64 -15.87 -12.37
CA ALA A 26 -5.85 -17.05 -12.01
C ALA A 26 -4.61 -16.70 -11.18
N GLU A 27 -3.95 -15.60 -11.51
CA GLU A 27 -2.78 -15.09 -10.76
C GLU A 27 -2.81 -13.57 -10.76
N TYR A 28 -2.70 -12.98 -9.59
CA TYR A 28 -2.69 -11.53 -9.39
C TYR A 28 -1.57 -11.16 -8.43
N ALA A 29 -0.66 -10.32 -8.89
CA ALA A 29 0.43 -9.78 -8.10
C ALA A 29 0.07 -8.37 -7.62
N MET A 30 0.51 -8.02 -6.41
CA MET A 30 0.29 -6.71 -5.84
C MET A 30 1.48 -6.25 -5.02
N ASP A 31 1.79 -4.97 -5.15
CA ASP A 31 2.88 -4.30 -4.46
C ASP A 31 2.30 -3.19 -3.58
N VAL A 32 2.81 -3.07 -2.36
CA VAL A 32 2.44 -2.04 -1.39
C VAL A 32 3.70 -1.26 -1.00
N TRP A 33 3.63 0.06 -1.05
CA TRP A 33 4.70 0.98 -0.67
C TRP A 33 4.30 1.83 0.52
N LEU A 34 5.29 2.20 1.34
CA LEU A 34 5.20 3.30 2.29
C LEU A 34 5.90 4.51 1.67
N VAL A 35 5.17 5.60 1.45
CA VAL A 35 5.69 6.79 0.76
C VAL A 35 5.71 7.98 1.70
N HIS A 36 6.87 8.61 1.83
CA HIS A 36 7.04 9.87 2.55
C HIS A 36 6.55 11.05 1.69
N THR A 37 5.77 11.98 2.25
CA THR A 37 5.13 13.05 1.46
C THR A 37 6.10 14.16 1.04
N GLU A 38 7.09 14.49 1.87
CA GLU A 38 7.99 15.63 1.65
C GLU A 38 9.29 15.24 0.93
N GLY A 39 9.72 14.00 1.12
CA GLY A 39 10.77 13.42 0.32
C GLY A 39 10.10 12.65 -0.79
N GLN A 40 10.24 13.06 -2.05
CA GLN A 40 10.18 12.12 -3.19
C GLN A 40 11.36 11.13 -3.09
N GLN A 41 11.50 10.47 -1.95
CA GLN A 41 12.42 9.39 -1.79
C GLN A 41 11.73 8.24 -2.50
N ASP A 42 12.10 8.08 -3.78
CA ASP A 42 11.84 6.92 -4.61
C ASP A 42 12.19 5.66 -3.81
N GLN A 43 11.26 5.16 -2.99
CA GLN A 43 11.29 3.77 -2.57
C GLN A 43 10.86 2.97 -3.79
N ARG A 44 11.83 2.75 -4.69
CA ARG A 44 11.63 1.93 -5.90
C ARG A 44 11.17 0.53 -5.54
N ASP A 45 11.57 0.06 -4.35
CA ASP A 45 11.22 -1.24 -3.83
C ASP A 45 9.91 -1.16 -3.04
N ALA A 46 9.01 -2.11 -3.29
CA ALA A 46 7.81 -2.30 -2.51
C ALA A 46 8.18 -2.62 -1.05
N ALA A 47 7.44 -2.03 -0.12
CA ALA A 47 7.49 -2.42 1.28
C ALA A 47 7.00 -3.88 1.46
N HIS A 48 6.08 -4.33 0.59
CA HIS A 48 5.63 -5.71 0.56
C HIS A 48 5.08 -6.10 -0.81
N HIS A 49 5.30 -7.36 -1.19
CA HIS A 49 4.76 -7.99 -2.38
C HIS A 49 3.86 -9.16 -1.97
N CYS A 50 2.65 -9.23 -2.52
CA CYS A 50 1.76 -10.37 -2.37
C CYS A 50 1.34 -10.93 -3.73
N GLN A 51 1.04 -12.22 -3.75
CA GLN A 51 0.43 -12.90 -4.90
C GLN A 51 -0.77 -13.70 -4.42
N THR A 52 -1.83 -13.69 -5.22
CA THR A 52 -3.06 -14.43 -4.92
C THR A 52 -3.79 -14.82 -6.21
N SER A 53 -4.88 -15.57 -6.07
CA SER A 53 -5.80 -15.92 -7.15
C SER A 53 -7.22 -15.63 -6.69
N PHE A 54 -8.07 -15.15 -7.61
CA PHE A 54 -9.50 -14.95 -7.37
C PHE A 54 -10.29 -15.93 -8.23
N THR A 55 -11.09 -16.79 -7.61
CA THR A 55 -11.87 -17.81 -8.35
C THR A 55 -13.24 -17.30 -8.80
N GLU A 56 -13.71 -16.19 -8.24
CA GLU A 56 -14.98 -15.56 -8.58
C GLU A 56 -14.91 -14.04 -8.41
N ALA A 57 -15.88 -13.33 -9.00
CA ALA A 57 -16.03 -11.89 -8.84
C ALA A 57 -16.46 -11.53 -7.41
N GLY A 58 -15.93 -10.43 -6.87
CA GLY A 58 -16.27 -9.92 -5.55
C GLY A 58 -15.47 -10.53 -4.39
N GLN A 59 -14.60 -11.52 -4.67
CA GLN A 59 -13.67 -12.02 -3.66
C GLN A 59 -12.70 -10.92 -3.23
N THR A 60 -12.46 -10.84 -1.92
CA THR A 60 -11.53 -9.86 -1.35
C THR A 60 -10.35 -10.57 -0.72
N TYR A 61 -9.14 -10.11 -1.05
CA TYR A 61 -7.89 -10.56 -0.47
C TYR A 61 -7.21 -9.38 0.24
N ARG A 62 -6.56 -9.67 1.38
CA ARG A 62 -5.77 -8.69 2.13
C ARG A 62 -4.28 -9.00 2.03
N CYS A 63 -3.51 -8.04 1.54
CA CYS A 63 -2.06 -8.02 1.61
C CYS A 63 -1.61 -7.05 2.70
N GLU A 64 -0.81 -7.50 3.67
CA GLU A 64 -0.52 -6.72 4.88
C GLU A 64 0.94 -6.87 5.30
N THR A 65 1.54 -5.77 5.77
CA THR A 65 2.86 -5.78 6.40
C THR A 65 2.96 -4.70 7.48
N THR A 66 4.01 -4.79 8.28
CA THR A 66 4.40 -3.78 9.26
C THR A 66 5.82 -3.33 8.97
N VAL A 67 6.02 -2.02 8.88
CA VAL A 67 7.31 -1.39 8.59
C VAL A 67 7.62 -0.32 9.61
N THR A 68 8.90 -0.09 9.92
CA THR A 68 9.33 1.08 10.69
C THR A 68 9.78 2.16 9.71
N PRO A 69 9.07 3.30 9.59
CA PRO A 69 9.47 4.36 8.70
C PRO A 69 10.89 4.85 9.00
N PRO A 70 11.74 5.06 7.98
CA PRO A 70 13.13 5.46 8.19
C PRO A 70 13.29 6.92 8.60
N VAL A 71 12.27 7.75 8.34
CA VAL A 71 12.28 9.19 8.59
C VAL A 71 10.98 9.66 9.26
N PRO A 72 11.06 10.56 10.24
CA PRO A 72 9.89 11.29 10.76
C PRO A 72 9.21 12.11 9.67
N GLY A 73 7.88 12.18 9.73
CA GLY A 73 7.08 12.98 8.81
C GLY A 73 5.75 12.32 8.47
N HIS A 74 5.09 12.87 7.45
CA HIS A 74 3.84 12.35 6.93
C HIS A 74 4.10 11.24 5.92
N HIS A 75 3.40 10.12 6.08
CA HIS A 75 3.50 8.95 5.21
C HIS A 75 2.14 8.50 4.74
N TYR A 76 2.04 7.97 3.52
CA TYR A 76 0.86 7.31 3.00
C TYR A 76 1.21 5.94 2.44
N ALA A 77 0.24 5.04 2.37
CA ALA A 77 0.37 3.78 1.65
C ALA A 77 -0.03 3.99 0.19
N ALA A 78 0.78 3.48 -0.73
CA ALA A 78 0.44 3.37 -2.14
C ALA A 78 0.41 1.89 -2.54
N ALA A 79 -0.40 1.55 -3.53
CA ALA A 79 -0.49 0.19 -4.02
C ALA A 79 -0.78 0.14 -5.52
N ALA A 80 -0.28 -0.92 -6.14
CA ALA A 80 -0.56 -1.28 -7.52
C ALA A 80 -0.73 -2.79 -7.57
N GLY A 81 -1.47 -3.26 -8.56
CA GLY A 81 -1.58 -4.68 -8.83
C GLY A 81 -1.78 -4.94 -10.31
N GLY A 82 -1.44 -6.15 -10.72
CA GLY A 82 -1.41 -6.55 -12.13
C GLY A 82 -0.91 -7.98 -12.30
N ASP A 83 -0.45 -8.28 -13.50
CA ASP A 83 0.02 -9.62 -13.86
C ASP A 83 1.35 -9.95 -13.16
N PRO A 84 1.56 -11.19 -12.73
CA PRO A 84 2.84 -11.63 -12.20
C PRO A 84 3.95 -11.45 -13.25
N GLY A 85 5.02 -10.73 -12.88
CA GLY A 85 6.18 -10.51 -13.75
C GLY A 85 6.21 -9.16 -14.46
N THR A 86 5.12 -8.40 -14.46
CA THR A 86 5.18 -6.96 -14.75
C THR A 86 5.53 -6.27 -13.45
N GLY A 87 6.81 -5.95 -13.24
CA GLY A 87 7.23 -5.20 -12.05
C GLY A 87 6.41 -3.93 -11.92
N SER A 88 5.76 -3.73 -10.78
CA SER A 88 4.95 -2.54 -10.54
C SER A 88 5.85 -1.36 -10.18
N THR A 89 5.48 -0.17 -10.64
CA THR A 89 6.11 1.08 -10.18
C THR A 89 5.19 1.75 -9.16
N VAL A 90 5.79 2.48 -8.21
CA VAL A 90 5.04 3.32 -7.28
C VAL A 90 4.08 4.22 -8.08
N PRO A 91 2.77 4.21 -7.78
CA PRO A 91 1.83 5.13 -8.40
C PRO A 91 2.25 6.58 -8.15
N ALA A 92 2.26 7.42 -9.19
CA ALA A 92 2.54 8.84 -9.02
C ALA A 92 1.54 9.46 -8.01
N PRO A 93 1.97 10.39 -7.14
CA PRO A 93 1.07 11.11 -6.26
C PRO A 93 0.03 11.86 -7.11
N GLY A 94 -1.22 11.40 -7.05
CA GLY A 94 -2.33 11.97 -7.82
C GLY A 94 -3.12 12.93 -6.95
N SER A 95 -3.51 14.09 -7.49
CA SER A 95 -4.48 14.98 -6.85
C SER A 95 -5.88 14.36 -6.97
N GLY A 96 -6.17 13.39 -6.12
CA GLY A 96 -7.43 12.65 -6.11
C GLY A 96 -7.21 11.26 -5.52
N TYR A 97 -7.81 11.01 -4.36
CA TYR A 97 -7.85 9.72 -3.67
C TYR A 97 -8.59 8.64 -4.48
N VAL A 98 -8.03 8.16 -5.60
CA VAL A 98 -8.71 7.17 -6.44
C VAL A 98 -7.98 5.82 -6.42
N GLY A 99 -8.31 5.02 -5.41
CA GLY A 99 -8.11 3.57 -5.34
C GLY A 99 -6.68 3.06 -5.09
N SER A 100 -5.63 3.80 -5.46
CA SER A 100 -4.23 3.31 -5.35
C SER A 100 -3.44 3.94 -4.20
N GLN A 101 -4.03 4.82 -3.40
CA GLN A 101 -3.36 5.51 -2.28
C GLN A 101 -4.29 5.69 -1.07
N SER A 102 -3.72 5.65 0.14
CA SER A 102 -4.42 5.94 1.39
C SER A 102 -4.40 7.44 1.74
N GLY A 103 -5.09 7.83 2.82
CA GLY A 103 -4.76 9.06 3.55
C GLY A 103 -3.37 8.99 4.18
N ASP A 104 -2.82 10.15 4.56
CA ASP A 104 -1.52 10.24 5.22
C ASP A 104 -1.63 10.12 6.76
N VAL A 105 -0.54 9.69 7.39
CA VAL A 105 -0.38 9.59 8.84
C VAL A 105 0.95 10.20 9.25
N LEU A 106 0.97 10.82 10.43
CA LEU A 106 2.21 11.31 11.04
C LEU A 106 2.95 10.18 11.75
N TRP A 107 4.22 9.99 11.45
CA TRP A 107 5.13 9.10 12.18
C TRP A 107 6.37 9.87 12.68
N PRO A 108 6.87 9.61 13.91
CA PRO A 108 6.20 8.83 14.93
C PRO A 108 4.90 9.52 15.38
N PRO A 109 3.93 8.78 15.95
CA PRO A 109 2.74 9.41 16.50
C PRO A 109 3.12 10.46 17.54
N LEU A 110 2.36 11.55 17.63
CA LEU A 110 2.53 12.51 18.72
C LEU A 110 2.30 11.78 20.05
N THR A 111 3.33 11.70 20.88
CA THR A 111 3.18 11.23 22.25
C THR A 111 2.28 12.21 22.99
N SER A 112 1.11 11.76 23.43
CA SER A 112 0.29 12.54 24.36
C SER A 112 1.05 12.63 25.69
N ASN A 113 1.53 13.82 26.04
CA ASN A 113 2.06 14.12 27.37
C ASN A 113 0.93 14.19 28.40
#